data_AF-A0A5D0U9C6-F1
#
_entry.id   AF-A0A5D0U9C6-F1
#
_cell.length_a   1.000
_cell.length_b   1.000
_cell.length_c   1.000
_cell.angle_alpha   90.00
_cell.angle_beta   90.00
_cell.angle_gamma   90.00
#
_symmetry.space_group_name_H-M   'P 1'
#
loop_
_entity.id
_entity.type
_entity.pdbx_description
1 polymer ?
#
loop_
_entity_poly.entity_id
_entity_poly.type
_entity_poly.pdbx_seq_one_letter_code
_entity_poly.pdbx_strand_id
1 'polypeptide(L)'
;MPVFEGSVKSINGVSVPPGGCYAALKQKINAGGPRVQVDPKDPSVQPEQGIEYFQIQANFQARSDRRFRTLLGKWSACMARSGLNYASPDSAEGDPRWADATENGERHKPGAAELKTATTDERCRAEVNFSGVLQALISAYERRQIKAHGEVIRDIQKLLRVQVGNAPALTEPPTDTVP
;
A
#
# COMPACT_ATOMS: atom_id res chain seq x y z
N MET A 1 12.14 -8.01 -17.54
CA MET A 1 13.43 -8.72 -17.32
C MET A 1 13.32 -10.13 -17.92
N PRO A 2 13.91 -10.41 -19.10
CA PRO A 2 13.56 -11.61 -19.89
C PRO A 2 13.78 -12.95 -19.21
N VAL A 3 14.89 -13.13 -18.49
CA VAL A 3 15.20 -14.35 -17.73
C VAL A 3 14.30 -14.50 -16.50
N PHE A 4 14.02 -13.37 -15.83
CA PHE A 4 13.18 -13.35 -14.64
C PHE A 4 11.72 -13.68 -14.95
N GLU A 5 11.19 -13.16 -16.06
CA GLU A 5 9.82 -13.37 -16.55
C GLU A 5 9.66 -14.63 -17.42
N GLY A 6 10.77 -15.19 -17.91
CA GLY A 6 10.75 -16.37 -18.78
C GLY A 6 10.37 -16.08 -20.23
N SER A 7 10.56 -14.85 -20.72
CA SER A 7 10.28 -14.48 -22.12
C SER A 7 11.35 -14.98 -23.10
N VAL A 8 12.47 -15.51 -22.60
CA VAL A 8 13.49 -16.24 -23.35
C VAL A 8 13.58 -17.68 -22.87
N LYS A 9 13.88 -18.62 -23.77
CA LYS A 9 13.99 -20.05 -23.44
C LYS A 9 15.36 -20.43 -22.87
N SER A 10 16.39 -19.64 -23.16
CA SER A 10 17.76 -19.87 -22.70
C SER A 10 18.60 -18.60 -22.72
N ILE A 11 19.62 -18.52 -21.87
CA ILE A 11 20.66 -17.49 -21.87
C ILE A 11 22.02 -18.16 -21.69
N ASN A 12 23.00 -17.86 -22.56
CA ASN A 12 24.34 -18.46 -22.53
C ASN A 12 24.34 -20.00 -22.43
N GLY A 13 23.42 -20.67 -23.14
CA GLY A 13 23.27 -22.14 -23.09
C GLY A 13 22.53 -22.69 -21.86
N VAL A 14 22.21 -21.85 -20.87
CA VAL A 14 21.42 -22.24 -19.69
C VAL A 14 19.95 -22.09 -20.01
N SER A 15 19.16 -23.15 -19.79
CA SER A 15 17.70 -23.11 -19.98
C SER A 15 17.03 -22.26 -18.93
N VAL A 16 16.08 -21.41 -19.34
CA VAL A 16 15.26 -20.60 -18.45
C VAL A 16 13.98 -21.39 -18.12
N PRO A 17 13.59 -21.52 -16.84
CA PRO A 17 12.35 -22.22 -16.47
C PRO A 17 11.10 -21.58 -17.12
N PRO A 18 10.03 -22.36 -17.36
CA PRO A 18 8.74 -21.79 -17.74
C PRO A 18 8.29 -20.73 -16.71
N GLY A 19 7.97 -19.52 -17.17
CA GLY A 19 7.65 -18.38 -16.29
C GLY A 19 8.86 -17.74 -15.59
N GLY A 20 10.07 -18.13 -15.99
CA GLY A 20 11.33 -17.54 -15.56
C GLY A 20 11.74 -17.86 -14.13
N CYS A 21 12.79 -17.18 -13.67
CA CYS A 21 13.24 -17.30 -12.28
C CYS A 21 12.16 -16.91 -11.28
N TYR A 22 11.25 -16.00 -11.64
CA TYR A 22 10.15 -15.58 -10.76
C TYR A 22 9.18 -16.73 -10.47
N ALA A 23 8.71 -17.44 -11.50
CA ALA A 23 7.81 -18.57 -11.29
C ALA A 23 8.49 -19.72 -10.52
N ALA A 24 9.76 -20.01 -10.83
CA ALA A 24 10.54 -21.01 -10.10
C ALA A 24 10.73 -20.63 -8.61
N LEU A 25 11.01 -19.36 -8.32
CA LEU A 25 11.10 -18.84 -6.96
C LEU A 25 9.74 -18.97 -6.25
N LYS A 26 8.64 -18.52 -6.87
CA LYS A 26 7.29 -18.61 -6.32
C LYS A 26 6.90 -20.05 -6.00
N GLN A 27 7.27 -21.01 -6.85
CA GLN A 27 7.04 -22.43 -6.56
C GLN A 27 7.79 -22.88 -5.31
N LYS A 28 9.08 -22.56 -5.21
CA LYS A 28 9.93 -22.96 -4.07
C LYS A 28 9.50 -22.29 -2.77
N ILE A 29 9.31 -20.98 -2.78
CA ILE A 29 8.97 -20.21 -1.58
C ILE A 29 7.57 -20.56 -1.05
N ASN A 30 6.64 -20.96 -1.93
CA ASN A 30 5.30 -21.38 -1.54
C ASN A 30 5.17 -22.90 -1.26
N ALA A 31 6.26 -23.67 -1.35
CA ALA A 31 6.22 -25.11 -1.16
C ALA A 31 5.68 -25.47 0.23
N GLY A 32 4.65 -26.33 0.28
CA GLY A 32 3.96 -26.71 1.52
C GLY A 32 2.91 -25.70 2.03
N GLY A 33 2.71 -24.58 1.32
CA GLY A 33 1.72 -23.56 1.66
C GLY A 33 0.34 -23.79 1.01
N PRO A 34 -0.71 -23.14 1.52
CA PRO A 34 -2.02 -23.17 0.87
C PRO A 34 -1.98 -22.42 -0.46
N ARG A 35 -2.82 -22.84 -1.42
CA ARG A 35 -3.12 -22.03 -2.60
C ARG A 35 -4.15 -20.98 -2.22
N VAL A 36 -3.80 -19.71 -2.43
CA VAL A 36 -4.63 -18.58 -2.03
C VAL A 36 -5.07 -17.82 -3.28
N GLN A 37 -6.37 -17.55 -3.37
CA GLN A 37 -6.92 -16.55 -4.29
C GLN A 37 -7.48 -15.42 -3.42
N VAL A 38 -6.85 -14.24 -3.49
CA VAL A 38 -7.20 -13.10 -2.61
C VAL A 38 -8.58 -12.55 -2.96
N ASP A 39 -8.80 -12.27 -4.25
CA ASP A 39 -10.08 -11.84 -4.79
C ASP A 39 -10.43 -12.69 -6.03
N PRO A 40 -11.54 -13.44 -6.01
CA PRO A 40 -11.98 -14.19 -7.18
C PRO A 40 -12.27 -13.33 -8.41
N LYS A 41 -12.58 -12.04 -8.21
CA LYS A 41 -12.89 -11.08 -9.29
C LYS A 41 -11.66 -10.36 -9.80
N ASP A 42 -10.57 -10.36 -9.04
CA ASP A 42 -9.30 -9.76 -9.43
C ASP A 42 -8.16 -10.77 -9.25
N PRO A 43 -7.92 -11.63 -10.28
CA PRO A 43 -6.86 -12.62 -10.23
C PRO A 43 -5.45 -12.01 -10.27
N SER A 44 -5.31 -10.69 -10.46
CA SER A 44 -4.00 -10.03 -10.48
C SER A 44 -3.44 -9.82 -9.07
N VAL A 45 -4.29 -9.86 -8.03
CA VAL A 45 -3.88 -9.66 -6.65
C VAL A 45 -3.09 -10.87 -6.16
N GLN A 46 -1.79 -10.68 -5.98
CA GLN A 46 -0.91 -11.73 -5.50
C GLN A 46 -1.17 -12.02 -4.01
N PRO A 47 -1.07 -13.28 -3.56
CA PRO A 47 -1.27 -13.64 -2.15
C PRO A 47 -0.42 -12.84 -1.16
N GLU A 48 0.83 -12.55 -1.50
CA GLU A 48 1.74 -11.72 -0.69
C GLU A 48 1.25 -10.28 -0.46
N GLN A 49 0.43 -9.75 -1.37
CA GLN A 49 -0.19 -8.43 -1.27
C GLN A 49 -1.58 -8.49 -0.63
N GLY A 50 -2.08 -9.68 -0.29
CA GLY A 50 -3.48 -9.85 0.07
C GLY A 50 -3.90 -9.14 1.35
N ILE A 51 -3.01 -8.99 2.33
CA ILE A 51 -3.30 -8.20 3.54
C ILE A 51 -3.43 -6.72 3.20
N GLU A 52 -2.46 -6.18 2.46
CA GLU A 52 -2.48 -4.79 2.01
C GLU A 52 -3.70 -4.49 1.14
N TYR A 53 -4.08 -5.43 0.27
CA TYR A 53 -5.30 -5.33 -0.53
C TYR A 53 -6.53 -5.07 0.33
N PHE A 54 -6.77 -5.88 1.37
CA PHE A 54 -7.92 -5.68 2.26
C PHE A 54 -7.83 -4.38 3.07
N GLN A 55 -6.62 -3.94 3.45
CA GLN A 55 -6.40 -2.64 4.10
C GLN A 55 -6.76 -1.47 3.17
N ILE A 56 -6.31 -1.51 1.91
CA ILE A 56 -6.64 -0.52 0.88
C ILE A 56 -8.16 -0.48 0.65
N GLN A 57 -8.81 -1.63 0.55
CA GLN A 57 -10.28 -1.71 0.39
C GLN A 57 -11.01 -1.08 1.58
N ALA A 58 -10.58 -1.35 2.80
CA ALA A 58 -11.16 -0.75 4.01
C ALA A 58 -10.96 0.77 4.05
N ASN A 59 -9.76 1.26 3.69
CA ASN A 59 -9.46 2.67 3.60
C ASN A 59 -10.33 3.36 2.53
N PHE A 60 -10.46 2.78 1.33
CA PHE A 60 -11.30 3.33 0.27
C PHE A 60 -12.76 3.44 0.69
N GLN A 61 -13.29 2.42 1.37
CA GLN A 61 -14.64 2.43 1.93
C GLN A 61 -14.80 3.50 3.02
N ALA A 62 -13.82 3.66 3.91
CA ALA A 62 -13.83 4.70 4.93
C ALA A 62 -13.84 6.12 4.33
N ARG A 63 -13.01 6.36 3.30
CA ARG A 63 -12.96 7.65 2.60
C ARG A 63 -14.20 7.95 1.76
N SER A 64 -14.89 6.90 1.31
CA SER A 64 -16.17 7.02 0.59
C SER A 64 -17.38 7.16 1.52
N ASP A 65 -17.23 6.89 2.83
CA ASP A 65 -18.32 6.96 3.80
C ASP A 65 -18.85 8.39 3.92
N ARG A 66 -20.19 8.55 3.91
CA ARG A 66 -20.83 9.87 3.97
C ARG A 66 -20.39 10.69 5.19
N ARG A 67 -20.09 10.00 6.31
CA ARG A 67 -19.65 10.65 7.54
C ARG A 67 -18.31 11.33 7.35
N PHE A 68 -17.38 10.68 6.66
CA PHE A 68 -16.08 11.26 6.31
C PHE A 68 -16.23 12.39 5.27
N ARG A 69 -17.05 12.19 4.24
CA ARG A 69 -17.34 13.24 3.24
C ARG A 69 -17.92 14.51 3.87
N THR A 70 -18.74 14.35 4.91
CA THR A 70 -19.27 15.49 5.68
C THR A 70 -18.16 16.24 6.42
N LEU A 71 -17.18 15.53 6.98
CA LEU A 71 -16.03 16.15 7.65
C LEU A 71 -15.10 16.87 6.67
N LEU A 72 -14.90 16.35 5.47
CA LEU A 72 -14.17 17.06 4.41
C LEU A 72 -14.77 18.44 4.14
N GLY A 73 -16.10 18.53 4.04
CA GLY A 73 -16.79 19.82 3.89
C GLY A 73 -16.60 20.76 5.08
N LYS A 74 -16.68 20.26 6.31
CA LYS A 74 -16.46 21.07 7.53
C LYS A 74 -15.01 21.55 7.65
N TRP A 75 -14.05 20.69 7.36
CA TRP A 75 -12.63 21.03 7.32
C TRP A 75 -12.35 22.11 6.26
N SER A 76 -12.90 21.95 5.05
CA SER A 76 -12.74 22.92 3.96
C SER A 76 -13.30 24.29 4.34
N ALA A 77 -14.48 24.32 4.98
CA ALA A 77 -15.06 25.56 5.51
C ALA A 77 -14.17 26.21 6.59
N CYS A 78 -13.50 25.43 7.44
CA CYS A 78 -12.55 25.96 8.42
C CYS A 78 -11.31 26.58 7.76
N MET A 79 -10.74 25.92 6.75
CA MET A 79 -9.62 26.45 5.98
C MET A 79 -10.01 27.77 5.28
N ALA A 80 -11.20 27.81 4.67
CA ALA A 80 -11.71 28.98 3.96
C ALA A 80 -11.83 30.22 4.86
N ARG A 81 -12.21 30.06 6.14
CA ARG A 81 -12.21 31.16 7.12
C ARG A 81 -10.83 31.80 7.33
N SER A 82 -9.75 31.09 7.00
CA SER A 82 -8.36 31.57 7.10
C SER A 82 -7.79 32.05 5.76
N GLY A 83 -8.63 32.11 4.72
CA GLY A 83 -8.27 32.47 3.36
C GLY A 83 -7.59 31.34 2.57
N LEU A 84 -7.73 30.09 3.01
CA LEU A 84 -7.15 28.91 2.35
C LEU A 84 -8.27 28.07 1.71
N ASN A 85 -8.30 28.00 0.38
CA ASN A 85 -9.36 27.31 -0.36
C ASN A 85 -8.87 25.94 -0.84
N TYR A 86 -9.12 24.91 -0.05
CA TYR A 86 -8.80 23.52 -0.37
C TYR A 86 -10.02 22.63 -0.22
N ALA A 87 -10.17 21.65 -1.10
CA ALA A 87 -11.29 20.70 -1.07
C ALA A 87 -11.05 19.53 -0.11
N SER A 88 -9.78 19.19 0.14
CA SER A 88 -9.36 18.13 1.05
C SER A 88 -7.97 18.42 1.65
N PRO A 89 -7.62 17.79 2.77
CA PRO A 89 -6.27 17.90 3.30
C PRO A 89 -5.19 17.44 2.30
N ASP A 90 -5.45 16.36 1.53
CA ASP A 90 -4.56 15.91 0.45
C ASP A 90 -4.29 17.01 -0.59
N SER A 91 -5.29 17.86 -0.91
CA SER A 91 -5.10 18.96 -1.86
C SER A 91 -4.29 20.12 -1.28
N ALA A 92 -4.24 20.27 0.05
CA ALA A 92 -3.38 21.24 0.71
C ALA A 92 -1.94 20.73 0.82
N GLU A 93 -1.79 19.43 1.11
CA GLU A 93 -0.50 18.73 1.13
C GLU A 93 0.15 18.69 -0.26
N GLY A 94 -0.62 18.38 -1.31
CA GLY A 94 -0.16 18.31 -2.68
C GLY A 94 -0.16 19.65 -3.44
N ASP A 95 -0.19 20.79 -2.75
CA ASP A 95 -0.18 22.09 -3.42
C ASP A 95 1.17 22.30 -4.16
N PRO A 96 1.15 22.60 -5.47
CA PRO A 96 2.37 22.77 -6.27
C PRO A 96 3.33 23.84 -5.74
N ARG A 97 2.85 24.80 -4.94
CA ARG A 97 3.70 25.84 -4.34
C ARG A 97 4.76 25.28 -3.39
N TRP A 98 4.61 24.06 -2.90
CA TRP A 98 5.60 23.37 -2.08
C TRP A 98 6.33 22.24 -2.84
N ALA A 99 6.08 22.05 -4.14
CA ALA A 99 6.66 20.97 -4.93
C ALA A 99 8.18 21.10 -5.11
N ASP A 100 8.69 22.34 -5.15
CA ASP A 100 10.12 22.66 -5.25
C ASP A 100 10.83 22.63 -3.89
N ALA A 101 10.26 21.97 -2.88
CA ALA A 101 10.90 21.84 -1.57
C ALA A 101 12.24 21.11 -1.60
N THR A 102 12.65 20.54 -2.74
CA THR A 102 13.98 19.94 -2.93
C THR A 102 14.72 20.55 -4.13
N GLU A 103 15.74 21.34 -3.87
CA GLU A 103 16.75 21.75 -4.85
C GLU A 103 18.07 21.03 -4.51
N ASN A 104 18.75 20.47 -5.51
CA ASN A 104 20.03 19.75 -5.34
C ASN A 104 20.01 18.59 -4.31
N GLY A 105 18.84 18.00 -4.03
CA GLY A 105 18.69 16.91 -3.06
C GLY A 105 18.56 17.36 -1.61
N GLU A 106 18.53 18.67 -1.32
CA GLU A 106 18.32 19.21 0.02
C GLU A 106 16.90 19.74 0.18
N ARG A 107 16.26 19.45 1.32
CA ARG A 107 14.95 20.03 1.64
C ARG A 107 15.11 21.50 2.04
N HIS A 108 14.45 22.41 1.34
CA HIS A 108 14.34 23.79 1.79
C HIS A 108 13.53 23.89 3.09
N LYS A 109 13.82 24.91 3.89
CA LYS A 109 12.97 25.26 5.03
C LYS A 109 11.60 25.70 4.50
N PRO A 110 10.49 25.28 5.13
CA PRO A 110 9.16 25.64 4.69
C PRO A 110 8.97 27.16 4.78
N GLY A 111 8.38 27.72 3.72
CA GLY A 111 8.09 29.16 3.65
C GLY A 111 6.94 29.55 4.58
N ALA A 112 6.75 30.86 4.78
CA ALA A 112 5.67 31.37 5.64
C ALA A 112 4.27 30.92 5.19
N ALA A 113 4.03 30.80 3.88
CA ALA A 113 2.76 30.34 3.34
C ALA A 113 2.51 28.84 3.59
N GLU A 114 3.56 28.03 3.50
CA GLU A 114 3.50 26.59 3.80
C GLU A 114 3.23 26.36 5.28
N LEU A 115 3.97 27.06 6.15
CA LEU A 115 3.78 27.02 7.60
C LEU A 115 2.36 27.46 7.99
N LYS A 116 1.86 28.57 7.41
CA LYS A 116 0.47 29.01 7.64
C LYS A 116 -0.53 27.93 7.20
N THR A 117 -0.30 27.29 6.06
CA THR A 117 -1.20 26.25 5.53
C THR A 117 -1.21 25.02 6.44
N ALA A 118 -0.05 24.48 6.78
CA ALA A 118 0.09 23.29 7.62
C ALA A 118 -0.47 23.50 9.04
N THR A 119 -0.17 24.65 9.67
CA THR A 119 -0.70 24.96 11.00
C THR A 119 -2.21 25.20 11.00
N THR A 120 -2.75 25.78 9.92
CA THR A 120 -4.20 25.93 9.77
C THR A 120 -4.88 24.59 9.52
N ASP A 121 -4.28 23.72 8.69
CA ASP A 121 -4.77 22.35 8.44
C ASP A 121 -4.89 21.58 9.75
N GLU A 122 -3.82 21.52 10.55
CA GLU A 122 -3.84 20.78 11.81
C GLU A 122 -4.91 21.30 12.79
N ARG A 123 -5.03 22.63 12.92
CA ARG A 123 -6.10 23.24 13.73
C ARG A 123 -7.49 22.85 13.21
N CYS A 124 -7.71 22.91 11.90
CA CYS A 124 -9.00 22.58 11.30
C CYS A 124 -9.32 21.08 11.40
N ARG A 125 -8.31 20.20 11.30
CA ARG A 125 -8.46 18.75 11.53
C ARG A 125 -8.87 18.48 12.98
N ALA A 126 -8.26 19.17 13.94
CA ALA A 126 -8.61 19.06 15.36
C ALA A 126 -10.05 19.53 15.64
N GLU A 127 -10.46 20.69 15.10
CA GLU A 127 -11.81 21.27 15.29
C GLU A 127 -12.94 20.30 14.90
N VAL A 128 -12.72 19.50 13.85
CA VAL A 128 -13.73 18.57 13.32
C VAL A 128 -13.50 17.11 13.70
N ASN A 129 -12.50 16.82 14.54
CA ASN A 129 -12.05 15.47 14.88
C ASN A 129 -11.81 14.59 13.62
N PHE A 130 -11.09 15.16 12.64
CA PHE A 130 -10.92 14.55 11.32
C PHE A 130 -10.26 13.18 11.40
N SER A 131 -9.10 13.10 12.05
CA SER A 131 -8.30 11.88 12.17
C SER A 131 -9.00 10.82 13.02
N GLY A 132 -9.65 11.21 14.12
CA GLY A 132 -10.36 10.27 14.99
C GLY A 132 -11.54 9.60 14.29
N VAL A 133 -12.31 10.36 13.50
CA VAL A 133 -13.43 9.79 12.73
C VAL A 133 -12.92 8.92 11.58
N LEU A 134 -11.90 9.36 10.83
CA LEU A 134 -11.34 8.53 9.76
C LEU A 134 -10.81 7.20 10.31
N GLN A 135 -10.05 7.23 11.42
CA GLN A 135 -9.56 6.02 12.06
C GLN A 135 -10.69 5.10 12.51
N ALA A 136 -11.74 5.64 13.15
CA ALA A 136 -12.89 4.85 13.58
C ALA A 136 -13.61 4.18 12.39
N LEU A 137 -13.71 4.87 11.26
CA LEU A 137 -14.27 4.35 10.03
C LEU A 137 -13.40 3.24 9.43
N ILE A 138 -12.09 3.48 9.28
CA ILE A 138 -11.13 2.49 8.79
C ILE A 138 -11.25 1.21 9.63
N SER A 139 -11.16 1.31 10.96
CA SER A 139 -11.28 0.14 11.83
C SER A 139 -12.64 -0.57 11.73
N ALA A 140 -13.73 0.17 11.47
CA ALA A 140 -15.03 -0.44 11.24
C ALA A 140 -15.09 -1.22 9.92
N TYR A 141 -14.49 -0.69 8.85
CA TYR A 141 -14.41 -1.36 7.55
C TYR A 141 -13.40 -2.50 7.53
N GLU A 142 -12.26 -2.40 8.23
CA GLU A 142 -11.33 -3.50 8.44
C GLU A 142 -12.01 -4.68 9.14
N ARG A 143 -12.80 -4.42 10.19
CA ARG A 143 -13.61 -5.47 10.84
C ARG A 143 -14.61 -6.13 9.88
N ARG A 144 -15.16 -5.39 8.93
CA ARG A 144 -16.04 -5.94 7.87
C ARG A 144 -15.25 -6.80 6.89
N GLN A 145 -14.08 -6.36 6.46
CA GLN A 145 -13.18 -7.15 5.61
C GLN A 145 -12.79 -8.46 6.30
N ILE A 146 -12.39 -8.40 7.58
CA ILE A 146 -12.05 -9.59 8.38
C ILE A 146 -13.24 -10.54 8.50
N LYS A 147 -14.45 -10.01 8.74
CA LYS A 147 -15.67 -10.83 8.83
C LYS A 147 -16.00 -11.50 7.50
N ALA A 148 -15.85 -10.79 6.38
CA ALA A 148 -16.21 -11.29 5.05
C ALA A 148 -15.15 -12.24 4.46
N HIS A 149 -13.87 -12.01 4.76
CA HIS A 149 -12.73 -12.68 4.11
C HIS A 149 -11.82 -13.40 5.11
N GLY A 150 -12.30 -13.69 6.33
CA GLY A 150 -11.48 -14.20 7.42
C GLY A 150 -10.76 -15.52 7.09
N GLU A 151 -11.38 -16.40 6.29
CA GLU A 151 -10.72 -17.63 5.81
C GLU A 151 -9.55 -17.32 4.89
N VAL A 152 -9.79 -16.52 3.85
CA VAL A 152 -8.75 -16.07 2.90
C VAL A 152 -7.61 -15.37 3.63
N ILE A 153 -7.90 -14.47 4.58
CA ILE A 153 -6.90 -13.78 5.40
C ILE A 153 -6.07 -14.78 6.22
N ARG A 154 -6.69 -15.79 6.84
CA ARG A 154 -5.96 -16.83 7.57
C ARG A 154 -5.08 -17.66 6.65
N ASP A 155 -5.53 -17.94 5.43
CA ASP A 155 -4.73 -18.69 4.47
C ASP A 155 -3.57 -17.87 3.91
N ILE A 156 -3.73 -16.55 3.71
CA ILE A 156 -2.62 -15.63 3.45
C ILE A 156 -1.62 -15.69 4.61
N GLN A 157 -2.07 -15.59 5.87
CA GLN A 157 -1.18 -15.68 7.03
C GLN A 157 -0.44 -17.02 7.14
N LYS A 158 -1.07 -18.14 6.76
CA LYS A 158 -0.40 -19.44 6.69
C LYS A 158 0.65 -19.46 5.57
N LEU A 159 0.31 -18.96 4.39
CA LEU A 159 1.22 -18.88 3.26
C LEU A 159 2.44 -18.02 3.58
N LEU A 160 2.26 -16.82 4.13
CA LEU A 160 3.35 -15.92 4.52
C LEU A 160 4.29 -16.58 5.54
N ARG A 161 3.74 -17.34 6.50
CA ARG A 161 4.58 -18.10 7.46
C ARG A 161 5.40 -19.19 6.77
N VAL A 162 4.83 -19.90 5.79
CA VAL A 162 5.56 -20.88 4.97
C VAL A 162 6.66 -20.19 4.17
N GLN A 163 6.37 -19.04 3.56
CA GLN A 163 7.36 -18.28 2.80
C GLN A 163 8.55 -17.86 3.67
N VAL A 164 8.28 -17.34 4.86
CA VAL A 164 9.34 -16.99 5.84
C VAL A 164 10.14 -18.22 6.26
N GLY A 165 9.48 -19.37 6.47
CA GLY A 165 10.17 -20.63 6.80
C GLY A 165 11.06 -21.17 5.66
N ASN A 166 10.63 -20.97 4.41
CA ASN A 166 11.38 -21.42 3.23
C ASN A 166 12.50 -20.45 2.82
N ALA A 167 12.43 -19.18 3.25
CA ALA A 167 13.33 -18.13 2.79
C ALA A 167 14.83 -18.42 2.99
N PRO A 168 15.31 -18.93 4.15
CA PRO A 168 16.74 -19.17 4.37
C PRO A 168 17.39 -20.03 3.28
N ALA A 169 16.74 -21.14 2.92
CA ALA A 169 17.23 -22.08 1.90
C ALA A 169 17.25 -21.50 0.47
N LEU A 170 16.67 -20.31 0.26
CA LEU A 170 16.61 -19.62 -1.03
C LEU A 170 17.55 -18.41 -1.11
N THR A 171 18.06 -17.95 0.04
CA THR A 171 18.97 -16.80 0.15
C THR A 171 20.40 -17.19 0.47
N GLU A 172 20.63 -18.43 0.86
CA GLU A 172 22.00 -18.97 0.96
C GLU A 172 22.66 -18.98 -0.43
N PRO A 173 23.95 -18.61 -0.52
CA PRO A 173 24.68 -18.70 -1.77
C PRO A 173 24.64 -20.15 -2.28
N PRO A 174 24.43 -20.36 -3.59
CA PRO A 174 24.40 -21.71 -4.14
C PRO A 174 25.68 -22.44 -3.75
N THR A 175 25.55 -23.65 -3.20
CA THR A 175 26.70 -24.54 -2.90
C THR A 175 27.40 -25.02 -4.18
N ASP A 176 26.76 -24.87 -5.33
CA ASP A 176 27.32 -25.22 -6.63
C ASP A 176 27.99 -23.99 -7.25
N THR A 177 29.31 -23.90 -7.06
CA THR A 177 30.16 -23.17 -8.01
C THR A 177 30.03 -23.85 -9.37
N VAL A 178 29.44 -23.16 -10.33
CA VAL A 178 29.52 -23.57 -11.75
C VAL A 178 31.01 -23.49 -12.14
N PRO A 179 31.62 -24.58 -12.67
CA PRO A 179 32.99 -24.55 -13.16
C PRO A 179 33.18 -23.60 -14.35
#